data_AF-A0AA97LD27-F1
#
_entry.id   AF-A0AA97LD27-F1
#
_cell.length_a   1.000
_cell.length_b   1.000
_cell.length_c   1.000
_cell.angle_alpha   90.00
_cell.angle_beta   90.00
_cell.angle_gamma   90.00
#
_symmetry.space_group_name_H-M   'P 1'
#
loop_
_entity.id
_entity.type
_entity.pdbx_description
1 polymer ?
#
loop_
_entity_poly.entity_id
_entity_poly.type
_entity_poly.pdbx_seq_one_letter_code
_entity_poly.pdbx_strand_id
1 'polypeptide(L)'
;MGDLRRCLASGEYGKLKDCPMFESNFVQVTKDGEVNNRITMGIAASSPSLELPDLMLLARPVECQQETDSCAYVQAVFVPQEELQLIGLLPLKFVRIFIHDERRYQFKVSLANGRTFYLQLLAHPQKLEDIFGQWVRLLYRLRFYRTDAPITYQQANLSYPHRSVSRKWS
;
A
#
# COMPACT_ATOMS: atom_id res chain seq x y z
N MET A 1 -13.70 2.22 8.81
CA MET A 1 -12.99 2.99 7.76
C MET A 1 -11.58 3.27 8.27
N GLY A 2 -10.56 3.02 7.43
CA GLY A 2 -9.16 3.21 7.79
C GLY A 2 -8.79 4.66 8.14
N ASP A 3 -7.71 4.85 8.90
CA ASP A 3 -7.24 6.17 9.37
C ASP A 3 -6.87 7.08 8.21
N LEU A 4 -6.14 6.56 7.22
CA LEU A 4 -5.71 7.35 6.07
C LEU A 4 -6.89 7.68 5.14
N ARG A 5 -7.84 6.77 4.93
CA ARG A 5 -9.10 7.08 4.24
C ARG A 5 -9.86 8.24 4.88
N ARG A 6 -9.92 8.28 6.22
CA ARG A 6 -10.57 9.39 6.94
C ARG A 6 -9.81 10.70 6.78
N CYS A 7 -8.48 10.67 6.90
CA CYS A 7 -7.61 11.82 6.63
C CYS A 7 -7.85 12.43 5.24
N LEU A 8 -7.99 11.58 4.21
CA LEU A 8 -8.30 12.05 2.85
C LEU A 8 -9.68 12.70 2.76
N ALA A 9 -10.66 12.22 3.53
CA ALA A 9 -12.03 12.72 3.49
C ALA A 9 -12.18 14.12 4.10
N SER A 10 -11.33 14.50 5.06
CA SER A 10 -11.32 15.83 5.66
C SER A 10 -10.44 16.85 4.90
N GLY A 11 -9.57 16.40 3.99
CA GLY A 11 -8.63 17.25 3.27
C GLY A 11 -8.96 17.50 1.79
N GLU A 12 -8.03 18.15 1.10
CA GLU A 12 -8.12 18.51 -0.33
C GLU A 12 -8.15 17.29 -1.27
N TYR A 13 -7.75 16.12 -0.76
CA TYR A 13 -7.64 14.88 -1.52
C TYR A 13 -8.88 13.97 -1.39
N GLY A 14 -10.04 14.57 -1.09
CA GLY A 14 -11.29 13.85 -0.87
C GLY A 14 -11.70 12.89 -1.98
N LYS A 15 -11.29 13.10 -3.24
CA LYS A 15 -11.56 12.17 -4.36
C LYS A 15 -10.87 10.81 -4.19
N LEU A 16 -9.72 10.76 -3.51
CA LEU A 16 -8.97 9.51 -3.29
C LEU A 16 -9.62 8.62 -2.23
N LYS A 17 -10.51 9.14 -1.38
CA LYS A 17 -11.18 8.35 -0.33
C LYS A 17 -12.04 7.23 -0.92
N ASP A 18 -12.60 7.47 -2.10
CA ASP A 18 -13.51 6.56 -2.81
C ASP A 18 -12.73 5.59 -3.72
N CYS A 19 -11.44 5.84 -3.94
CA CYS A 19 -10.59 4.97 -4.74
C CYS A 19 -10.19 3.71 -3.93
N PRO A 20 -9.97 2.55 -4.59
CA PRO A 20 -9.41 1.38 -3.95
C PRO A 20 -8.07 1.73 -3.26
N MET A 21 -7.96 1.39 -1.98
CA MET A 21 -6.75 1.65 -1.20
C MET A 21 -6.50 0.52 -0.21
N PHE A 22 -5.23 0.14 -0.08
CA PHE A 22 -4.71 -0.69 0.98
C PHE A 22 -3.79 0.15 1.87
N GLU A 23 -4.04 0.19 3.17
CA GLU A 23 -3.30 1.03 4.13
C GLU A 23 -2.90 0.25 5.37
N SER A 24 -1.80 0.67 6.01
CA SER A 24 -1.36 0.15 7.32
C SER A 24 -0.48 1.16 8.03
N ASN A 25 -0.35 0.96 9.34
CA ASN A 25 0.54 1.74 10.19
C ASN A 25 1.94 1.12 10.19
N PHE A 26 2.95 1.97 10.22
CA PHE A 26 4.36 1.61 10.23
C PHE A 26 5.12 2.50 11.20
N VAL A 27 6.29 2.02 11.56
CA VAL A 27 7.33 2.82 12.20
C VAL A 27 8.50 2.91 11.23
N GLN A 28 8.96 4.12 10.97
CA GLN A 28 10.21 4.31 10.24
C GLN A 28 11.37 3.92 11.14
N VAL A 29 12.22 3.03 10.64
CA VAL A 29 13.41 2.54 11.34
C VAL A 29 14.68 2.95 10.60
N THR A 30 15.77 3.19 11.34
CA THR A 30 17.10 3.37 10.77
C THR A 30 17.70 2.00 10.39
N LYS A 31 18.86 2.00 9.71
CA LYS A 31 19.60 0.76 9.43
C LYS A 31 19.99 0.02 10.71
N ASP A 32 20.22 0.78 11.79
CA ASP A 32 20.63 0.27 13.10
C ASP A 32 19.42 -0.18 13.94
N GLY A 33 18.20 -0.07 13.39
CA GLY A 33 16.97 -0.52 14.02
C GLY A 33 16.34 0.49 14.98
N GLU A 34 16.87 1.71 15.06
CA GLU A 34 16.30 2.77 15.88
C GLU A 34 14.98 3.27 15.29
N VAL A 35 13.98 3.40 16.16
CA VAL A 35 12.67 3.92 15.82
C VAL A 35 12.73 5.44 15.70
N ASN A 36 12.24 5.98 14.59
CA ASN A 36 12.19 7.41 14.35
C ASN A 36 10.74 7.92 14.44
N ASN A 37 9.94 7.70 13.38
CA ASN A 37 8.61 8.29 13.25
C ASN A 37 7.53 7.25 12.98
N ARG A 38 6.36 7.43 13.59
CA ARG A 38 5.13 6.72 13.20
C ARG A 38 4.63 7.26 11.86
N ILE A 39 4.24 6.38 10.96
CA ILE A 39 3.74 6.74 9.65
C ILE A 39 2.63 5.78 9.22
N THR A 40 1.57 6.31 8.61
CA THR A 40 0.56 5.53 7.92
C THR A 40 0.88 5.55 6.44
N MET A 41 1.01 4.37 5.84
CA MET A 41 1.27 4.22 4.42
C MET A 41 0.06 3.61 3.73
N GLY A 42 -0.33 4.20 2.60
CA GLY A 42 -1.36 3.70 1.71
C GLY A 42 -0.83 3.43 0.30
N ILE A 43 -1.38 2.42 -0.36
CA ILE A 43 -1.26 2.20 -1.80
C ILE A 43 -2.65 2.32 -2.38
N ALA A 44 -2.84 3.29 -3.26
CA ALA A 44 -4.15 3.66 -3.79
C ALA A 44 -4.11 3.85 -5.30
N ALA A 45 -5.26 3.71 -5.93
CA ALA A 45 -5.48 4.24 -7.26
C ALA A 45 -5.75 5.75 -7.21
N SER A 46 -5.25 6.49 -8.19
CA SER A 46 -5.54 7.91 -8.39
C SER A 46 -6.95 8.18 -8.93
N SER A 47 -7.59 7.14 -9.49
CA SER A 47 -8.92 7.17 -10.06
C SER A 47 -9.64 5.86 -9.79
N PRO A 48 -10.97 5.87 -9.53
CA PRO A 48 -11.75 4.65 -9.32
C PRO A 48 -11.80 3.75 -10.57
N SER A 49 -11.48 4.28 -11.74
CA SER A 49 -11.47 3.53 -13.01
C SER A 49 -10.18 2.71 -13.22
N LEU A 50 -9.15 2.90 -12.38
CA LEU A 50 -7.90 2.16 -12.52
C LEU A 50 -8.01 0.79 -11.88
N GLU A 51 -7.69 -0.24 -12.65
CA GLU A 51 -7.63 -1.63 -12.17
C GLU A 51 -6.47 -1.86 -11.20
N LEU A 52 -5.44 -1.01 -11.26
CA LEU A 52 -4.22 -1.12 -10.47
C LEU A 52 -3.91 0.20 -9.75
N PRO A 53 -3.37 0.13 -8.52
CA PRO A 53 -2.94 1.32 -7.83
C PRO A 53 -1.67 1.89 -8.47
N ASP A 54 -1.59 3.21 -8.52
CA ASP A 54 -0.52 4.01 -9.13
C ASP A 54 0.05 5.07 -8.17
N LEU A 55 -0.51 5.20 -6.96
CA LEU A 55 -0.08 6.13 -5.93
C LEU A 55 0.33 5.42 -4.63
N MET A 56 1.41 5.91 -4.03
CA MET A 56 1.74 5.70 -2.63
C MET A 56 1.43 6.97 -1.84
N LEU A 57 0.73 6.79 -0.73
CA LEU A 57 0.33 7.84 0.20
C LEU A 57 1.08 7.67 1.51
N LEU A 58 1.54 8.78 2.07
CA LEU A 58 2.20 8.81 3.37
C LEU A 58 1.52 9.86 4.24
N ALA A 59 1.12 9.48 5.45
CA ALA A 59 0.60 10.39 6.46
C ALA A 59 1.27 10.14 7.81
N ARG A 60 1.38 11.17 8.63
CA ARG A 60 1.89 11.06 9.99
C ARG A 60 0.82 11.49 11.00
N PRO A 61 0.85 10.96 12.23
CA PRO A 61 0.10 11.55 13.34
C PRO A 61 0.38 13.05 13.49
N VAL A 62 -0.66 13.83 13.75
CA VAL A 62 -0.56 15.20 14.24
C VAL A 62 -0.32 15.11 15.74
N GLU A 63 0.81 15.65 16.19
CA GLU A 63 1.05 15.81 17.62
C GLU A 63 0.09 16.88 18.13
N CYS A 64 -0.94 16.47 18.89
CA CYS A 64 -1.78 17.43 19.59
C CYS A 64 -0.91 18.19 20.59
N GLN A 65 -0.61 19.45 20.28
CA GLN A 65 -0.14 20.40 21.29
C GLN A 65 -1.27 20.52 22.30
N GLN A 66 -1.14 19.83 23.43
CA GLN A 66 -1.97 20.11 24.59
C GLN A 66 -1.54 21.50 25.08
N GLU A 67 -2.13 22.55 24.51
CA GLU A 67 -2.15 23.85 25.16
C GLU A 67 -2.78 23.62 26.52
N THR A 68 -1.95 23.72 27.55
CA THR A 68 -2.32 23.72 28.96
C THR A 68 -3.16 24.95 29.26
N ASP A 69 -4.40 24.98 28.77
CA ASP A 69 -5.38 25.96 29.18
C ASP A 69 -6.46 25.27 30.01
N SER A 70 -6.34 25.59 31.30
CA SER A 70 -7.24 25.32 32.41
C SER A 70 -8.72 25.56 32.07
N CYS A 71 -9.51 24.47 32.13
CA CYS A 71 -10.91 24.36 32.59
C CYS A 71 -11.74 23.44 31.68
N ALA A 72 -12.07 22.24 32.16
CA ALA A 72 -13.46 21.73 32.20
C ALA A 72 -13.50 20.32 32.82
N TYR A 73 -13.97 20.27 34.06
CA TYR A 73 -14.62 19.10 34.63
C TYR A 73 -15.90 18.85 33.82
N VAL A 74 -15.89 17.91 32.87
CA VAL A 74 -16.94 16.90 32.64
C VAL A 74 -16.62 16.03 31.42
N GLN A 75 -16.78 14.73 31.65
CA GLN A 75 -17.25 13.72 30.70
C GLN A 75 -16.28 13.08 29.70
N ALA A 76 -16.14 11.78 29.96
CA ALA A 76 -15.90 10.69 29.04
C ALA A 76 -14.48 10.57 28.47
N VAL A 77 -13.95 9.37 28.71
CA VAL A 77 -12.89 8.65 28.03
C VAL A 77 -13.08 8.73 26.50
N PHE A 78 -12.87 9.89 25.90
CA PHE A 78 -12.55 9.99 24.49
C PHE A 78 -11.06 9.69 24.39
N VAL A 79 -10.72 8.52 23.86
CA VAL A 79 -9.39 8.36 23.27
C VAL A 79 -9.42 9.27 22.05
N PRO A 80 -8.69 10.40 22.01
CA PRO A 80 -8.67 11.23 20.83
C PRO A 80 -8.15 10.34 19.70
N GLN A 81 -8.99 10.15 18.69
CA GLN A 81 -8.62 9.40 17.51
C GLN A 81 -7.46 10.14 16.84
N GLU A 82 -6.32 9.46 16.68
CA GLU A 82 -5.07 10.06 16.21
C GLU A 82 -5.32 10.75 14.86
N GLU A 83 -5.30 12.08 14.85
CA GLU A 83 -5.49 12.86 13.62
C GLU A 83 -4.27 12.67 12.74
N LEU A 84 -4.48 12.39 11.44
CA LEU A 84 -3.39 12.20 10.50
C LEU A 84 -3.26 13.41 9.58
N GLN A 85 -2.02 13.81 9.32
CA GLN A 85 -1.66 14.76 8.28
C GLN A 85 -1.01 14.04 7.11
N LEU A 86 -1.55 14.21 5.91
CA LEU A 86 -0.93 13.72 4.69
C LEU A 86 0.37 14.50 4.42
N ILE A 87 1.48 13.78 4.26
CA ILE A 87 2.82 14.35 4.05
C ILE A 87 3.43 13.96 2.70
N GLY A 88 2.79 13.06 1.96
CA GLY A 88 3.31 12.65 0.66
C GLY A 88 2.29 11.94 -0.22
N LEU A 89 2.28 12.34 -1.49
CA LEU A 89 1.65 11.66 -2.61
C LEU A 89 2.73 11.34 -3.63
N LEU A 90 3.03 10.06 -3.81
CA LEU A 90 4.16 9.60 -4.58
C LEU A 90 3.68 8.66 -5.71
N PRO A 91 3.81 9.05 -6.99
CA PRO A 91 3.53 8.15 -8.10
C PRO A 91 4.41 6.89 -8.03
N LEU A 92 3.79 5.71 -8.08
CA LEU A 92 4.47 4.43 -7.90
C LEU A 92 5.55 4.16 -8.95
N LYS A 93 5.46 4.77 -10.13
CA LYS A 93 6.54 4.73 -11.14
C LYS A 93 7.89 5.23 -10.59
N PHE A 94 7.88 6.11 -9.60
CA PHE A 94 9.08 6.66 -8.94
C PHE A 94 9.41 6.04 -7.58
N VAL A 95 8.65 5.02 -7.16
CA VAL A 95 8.82 4.36 -5.87
C VAL A 95 9.17 2.89 -6.10
N ARG A 96 10.15 2.36 -5.39
CA ARG A 96 10.42 0.91 -5.34
C ARG A 96 10.25 0.43 -3.91
N ILE A 97 9.48 -0.64 -3.72
CA ILE A 97 9.22 -1.22 -2.41
C ILE A 97 9.73 -2.66 -2.41
N PHE A 98 10.52 -3.01 -1.40
CA PHE A 98 11.13 -4.31 -1.22
C PHE A 98 10.88 -4.85 0.18
N ILE A 99 10.84 -6.17 0.29
CA ILE A 99 10.93 -6.84 1.58
C ILE A 99 12.38 -6.69 2.03
N HIS A 100 12.58 -6.10 3.21
CA HIS A 100 13.90 -5.93 3.80
C HIS A 100 14.23 -7.04 4.78
N ASP A 101 13.31 -7.31 5.71
CA ASP A 101 13.46 -8.32 6.75
C ASP A 101 12.07 -8.87 7.10
N GLU A 102 11.80 -10.11 6.72
CA GLU A 102 10.50 -10.76 6.97
C GLU A 102 10.27 -11.05 8.45
N ARG A 103 11.32 -11.36 9.21
CA ARG A 103 11.21 -11.69 10.64
C ARG A 103 10.80 -10.47 11.46
N ARG A 104 11.23 -9.28 11.01
CA ARG A 104 10.87 -7.99 11.61
C ARG A 104 9.70 -7.31 10.89
N TYR A 105 9.09 -7.94 9.88
CA TYR A 105 7.99 -7.36 9.09
C TYR A 105 8.36 -6.00 8.47
N GLN A 106 9.58 -5.90 7.94
CA GLN A 106 10.16 -4.65 7.44
C GLN A 106 10.16 -4.57 5.91
N PHE A 107 9.81 -3.40 5.40
CA PHE A 107 9.93 -3.01 4.01
C PHE A 107 11.02 -1.95 3.84
N LYS A 108 11.73 -2.00 2.71
CA LYS A 108 12.60 -0.94 2.21
C LYS A 108 11.89 -0.19 1.09
N VAL A 109 11.77 1.12 1.24
CA VAL A 109 11.22 2.03 0.24
C VAL A 109 12.34 2.87 -0.34
N SER A 110 12.54 2.80 -1.64
CA SER A 110 13.53 3.61 -2.37
C SER A 110 12.84 4.49 -3.39
N LEU A 111 13.12 5.79 -3.34
CA LEU A 111 12.59 6.79 -4.25
C LEU A 111 13.55 7.03 -5.42
N ALA A 112 13.03 7.50 -6.55
CA ALA A 112 13.82 7.81 -7.74
C ALA A 112 14.88 8.91 -7.50
N ASN A 113 14.71 9.75 -6.48
CA ASN A 113 15.69 10.77 -6.07
C ASN A 113 16.85 10.19 -5.21
N GLY A 114 16.93 8.87 -5.05
CA GLY A 114 17.97 8.20 -4.27
C GLY A 114 17.67 8.07 -2.77
N ARG A 115 16.66 8.76 -2.24
CA ARG A 115 16.28 8.63 -0.81
C ARG A 115 15.72 7.23 -0.54
N THR A 116 16.09 6.67 0.60
CA THR A 116 15.67 5.34 1.02
C THR A 116 15.26 5.37 2.50
N PHE A 117 14.16 4.68 2.80
CA PHE A 117 13.63 4.55 4.15
C PHE A 117 13.26 3.09 4.43
N TYR A 118 13.30 2.71 5.69
CA TYR A 118 12.88 1.38 6.15
C TYR A 118 11.65 1.54 7.03
N LEU A 119 10.64 0.72 6.77
CA LEU A 119 9.34 0.77 7.42
C LEU A 119 9.06 -0.59 8.06
N GLN A 120 8.90 -0.61 9.39
CA GLN A 120 8.48 -1.78 10.13
C GLN A 120 6.96 -1.75 10.32
N LEU A 121 6.27 -2.83 9.97
CA LEU A 121 4.81 -2.91 10.11
C LEU A 121 4.41 -2.80 11.59
N LEU A 122 3.42 -1.95 11.85
CA LEU A 122 2.84 -1.74 13.17
C LEU A 122 1.37 -2.20 13.15
N ALA A 123 1.12 -3.37 13.75
CA ALA A 123 -0.23 -3.89 13.93
C ALA A 123 -0.31 -4.72 15.22
N HIS A 124 -1.52 -5.11 15.61
CA HIS A 124 -1.71 -6.06 16.72
C HIS A 124 -0.97 -7.37 16.43
N PRO A 125 -0.22 -7.97 17.38
CA PRO A 125 0.62 -9.15 17.13
C PRO A 125 -0.11 -10.30 16.44
N GLN A 126 -1.39 -10.53 16.81
CA GLN A 126 -2.23 -11.58 16.22
C GLN A 126 -2.61 -11.35 14.75
N LYS A 127 -2.50 -10.12 14.23
CA LYS A 127 -2.84 -9.76 12.83
C LYS A 127 -1.61 -9.41 12.01
N LEU A 128 -0.44 -9.36 12.64
CA LEU A 128 0.78 -8.83 12.04
C LEU A 128 1.21 -9.66 10.83
N GLU A 129 1.21 -10.99 10.97
CA GLU A 129 1.56 -11.93 9.90
C GLU A 129 0.57 -11.85 8.73
N ASP A 130 -0.74 -11.80 9.02
CA ASP A 130 -1.78 -11.69 8.00
C ASP A 130 -1.65 -10.40 7.19
N ILE A 131 -1.50 -9.26 7.87
CA ILE A 131 -1.36 -7.95 7.24
C ILE A 131 -0.06 -7.88 6.43
N PHE A 132 1.05 -8.39 6.98
CA PHE A 132 2.31 -8.46 6.25
C PHE A 132 2.18 -9.32 4.99
N GLY A 133 1.53 -10.49 5.09
CA GLY A 133 1.24 -11.35 3.94
C GLY A 133 0.37 -10.66 2.88
N GLN A 134 -0.60 -9.82 3.28
CA GLN A 134 -1.38 -9.01 2.35
C GLN A 134 -0.51 -7.97 1.64
N TRP A 135 0.37 -7.27 2.37
CA TRP A 135 1.36 -6.38 1.77
C TRP A 135 2.26 -7.10 0.77
N VAL A 136 2.82 -8.25 1.15
CA VAL A 136 3.67 -9.05 0.26
C VAL A 136 2.93 -9.41 -1.03
N ARG A 137 1.69 -9.93 -0.94
CA ARG A 137 0.85 -10.24 -2.11
C ARG A 137 0.59 -9.01 -2.97
N LEU A 138 0.32 -7.85 -2.36
CA LEU A 138 0.13 -6.59 -3.08
C LEU A 138 1.42 -6.18 -3.83
N LEU A 139 2.58 -6.25 -3.18
CA LEU A 139 3.86 -5.92 -3.79
C LEU A 139 4.20 -6.85 -4.97
N TYR A 140 3.88 -8.15 -4.87
CA TYR A 140 4.04 -9.08 -5.98
C TYR A 140 3.17 -8.69 -7.18
N ARG A 141 1.90 -8.34 -6.97
CA ARG A 141 1.01 -7.87 -8.04
C ARG A 141 1.56 -6.60 -8.68
N LEU A 142 1.95 -5.61 -7.87
CA LEU A 142 2.52 -4.35 -8.35
C LEU A 142 3.77 -4.56 -9.22
N ARG A 143 4.63 -5.53 -8.88
CA ARG A 143 5.81 -5.84 -9.69
C ARG A 143 5.44 -6.51 -11.01
N PHE A 144 4.51 -7.46 -10.98
CA PHE A 144 4.06 -8.17 -12.17
C PHE A 144 3.50 -7.22 -13.23
N TYR A 145 2.75 -6.21 -12.82
CA TYR A 145 2.16 -5.23 -13.75
C TYR A 145 3.09 -4.06 -14.12
N ARG A 146 4.23 -3.91 -13.45
CA ARG A 146 5.24 -2.88 -13.78
C ARG A 146 6.28 -3.35 -14.79
N THR A 147 6.36 -4.65 -15.05
CA THR A 147 7.07 -5.12 -16.23
C THR A 147 6.27 -4.71 -17.45
N ASP A 148 6.82 -3.79 -18.25
CA ASP A 148 6.31 -3.37 -19.57
C ASP A 148 6.34 -4.52 -20.60
N ALA A 149 6.20 -5.77 -20.17
CA ALA A 149 6.09 -6.91 -21.05
C ALA A 149 4.69 -6.83 -21.69
N PRO A 150 4.58 -6.61 -23.00
CA PRO A 150 3.30 -6.81 -23.65
C PRO A 150 2.91 -8.26 -23.38
N ILE A 151 1.79 -8.47 -22.68
CA ILE A 151 1.14 -9.78 -22.64
C ILE A 151 0.61 -10.00 -24.05
N THR A 152 1.50 -10.43 -24.94
CA THR A 152 1.12 -10.85 -26.26
C THR A 152 0.44 -12.20 -26.06
N TYR A 153 -0.88 -12.18 -25.95
CA TYR A 153 -1.68 -13.36 -26.23
C TYR A 153 -1.53 -13.64 -27.72
N GLN A 154 -0.42 -14.26 -28.15
CA GLN A 154 -0.47 -15.04 -29.37
C GLN A 154 -1.31 -16.25 -29.03
N GLN A 155 -2.60 -16.15 -29.36
CA GLN A 155 -3.47 -17.28 -29.54
C GLN A 155 -2.73 -18.20 -30.53
N ALA A 156 -2.06 -19.22 -30.00
CA ALA A 156 -1.45 -20.25 -30.81
C ALA A 156 -2.60 -20.84 -31.63
N ASN A 157 -2.62 -20.51 -32.93
CA ASN A 157 -3.44 -21.19 -33.91
C ASN A 157 -3.01 -22.65 -33.88
N LEU A 158 -3.63 -23.44 -33.01
CA LEU A 158 -3.60 -24.90 -33.09
C LEU A 158 -4.40 -25.26 -34.35
N SER A 159 -3.73 -25.21 -35.50
CA SER A 159 -4.18 -25.87 -36.70
C SER A 159 -4.13 -27.38 -36.45
N TYR A 160 -5.25 -27.94 -36.02
CA TYR A 160 -5.42 -29.39 -35.96
C TYR A 160 -5.32 -29.94 -37.40
N PRO A 161 -4.42 -30.89 -37.69
CA PRO A 161 -4.41 -31.53 -38.99
C PRO A 161 -5.67 -32.38 -39.14
N HIS A 162 -6.48 -32.02 -40.13
CA HIS A 162 -7.68 -32.74 -40.53
C HIS A 162 -7.30 -34.16 -41.01
N ARG A 163 -7.48 -35.16 -40.15
CA ARG A 163 -7.23 -36.57 -40.48
C ARG A 163 -8.32 -37.06 -41.45
N SER A 164 -7.98 -37.23 -42.72
CA SER A 164 -8.86 -37.85 -43.72
C SER A 164 -9.03 -39.33 -43.41
N VAL A 165 -10.24 -39.73 -43.04
CA VAL A 165 -10.64 -41.13 -42.87
C VAL A 165 -10.90 -41.73 -44.26
N SER A 166 -9.95 -42.50 -44.78
CA SER A 166 -10.20 -43.37 -45.95
C SER A 166 -10.83 -44.67 -45.49
N ARG A 167 -12.12 -44.86 -45.79
CA ARG A 167 -12.80 -46.16 -45.69
C ARG A 167 -12.48 -46.96 -46.96
N LYS A 168 -11.83 -48.11 -46.82
CA LYS A 168 -11.88 -49.19 -47.82
C LYS A 168 -12.61 -50.37 -47.18
N TRP A 169 -13.71 -50.79 -47.80
CA TRP A 169 -14.37 -52.05 -47.49
C TRP A 169 -13.95 -53.04 -48.58
N SER A 170 -13.60 -54.25 -48.15
CA SER A 170 -13.42 -55.44 -48.98
C SER A 170 -14.76 -56.04 -49.37
#